data_AF-A0A7X7YF17-F1
#
_entry.id   AF-A0A7X7YF17-F1
#
_cell.length_a   1.000
_cell.length_b   1.000
_cell.length_c   1.000
_cell.angle_alpha   90.00
_cell.angle_beta   90.00
_cell.angle_gamma   90.00
#
_symmetry.space_group_name_H-M   'P 1'
#
loop_
_entity.id
_entity.type
_entity.pdbx_description
1 polymer ?
#
loop_
_entity_poly.entity_id
_entity_poly.type
_entity_poly.pdbx_seq_one_letter_code
_entity_poly.pdbx_strand_id
1 'polypeptide(L)' 'MARPDYIICLECESEVEEFSWREGEIRKAVCDVCGNSDPDAFSLPEDFEESEEAEADDEDDLEDDYEDYGAGEDEDEEEE' A
#
# COMPACT_ATOMS: atom_id res chain seq x y z
N MET A 1 -8.85 18.35 15.46
CA MET A 1 -8.28 18.40 14.10
C MET A 1 -8.98 19.47 13.28
N ALA A 2 -8.27 20.06 12.31
CA ALA A 2 -8.92 20.78 11.22
C ALA A 2 -9.82 19.81 10.44
N ARG A 3 -10.88 20.30 9.81
CA ARG A 3 -11.66 19.49 8.86
C ARG A 3 -10.76 19.18 7.65
N PRO A 4 -10.65 17.92 7.21
CA PRO A 4 -9.90 17.57 6.01
C PRO A 4 -10.61 18.10 4.76
N ASP A 5 -9.89 18.26 3.66
CA ASP A 5 -10.47 18.73 2.39
C ASP A 5 -11.39 17.66 1.76
N TYR A 6 -11.00 16.39 1.87
CA TYR A 6 -11.76 15.23 1.41
C TYR A 6 -11.56 14.03 2.34
N ILE A 7 -12.39 13.01 2.16
CA ILE A 7 -12.28 11.69 2.81
C ILE A 7 -12.26 10.60 1.72
N ILE A 8 -11.74 9.43 2.02
CA ILE A 8 -11.65 8.30 1.09
C ILE A 8 -12.75 7.29 1.41
N CYS A 9 -13.52 6.90 0.41
CA CYS A 9 -14.52 5.83 0.54
C CYS A 9 -13.83 4.46 0.55
N LEU A 10 -13.96 3.70 1.63
CA LEU A 10 -13.31 2.38 1.76
C LEU A 10 -13.96 1.29 0.90
N GLU A 11 -15.14 1.54 0.33
CA GLU A 11 -15.80 0.57 -0.56
C GLU A 11 -15.34 0.67 -2.01
N CYS A 12 -14.86 1.82 -2.45
CA CYS A 12 -14.53 2.07 -3.86
C CYS A 12 -13.31 2.98 -4.07
N GLU A 13 -12.58 3.28 -2.99
CA GLU A 13 -11.31 4.01 -2.99
C GLU A 13 -11.42 5.39 -3.66
N SER A 14 -12.61 6.00 -3.59
CA SER A 14 -12.92 7.27 -4.24
C SER A 14 -12.90 8.43 -3.24
N GLU A 15 -12.42 9.59 -3.69
CA GLU A 15 -12.38 10.82 -2.91
C GLU A 15 -13.78 11.45 -2.78
N VAL A 16 -14.14 11.88 -1.57
CA VAL A 16 -15.43 12.49 -1.25
C VAL A 16 -15.23 13.82 -0.53
N GLU A 17 -15.65 14.90 -1.18
CA GLU A 17 -15.59 16.27 -0.63
C GLU A 17 -16.88 16.63 0.15
N GLU A 18 -18.01 16.01 -0.20
CA GLU A 18 -19.33 16.28 0.39
C GLU A 18 -19.59 15.43 1.64
N PHE A 19 -19.09 15.92 2.79
CA PHE A 19 -19.32 15.28 4.09
C PHE A 19 -19.51 16.28 5.24
N SER A 20 -20.05 15.79 6.35
CA SER A 20 -20.18 16.46 7.63
C SER A 20 -19.08 16.01 8.58
N TRP A 21 -18.26 16.97 9.01
CA TRP A 21 -17.16 16.79 9.97
C TRP A 21 -17.50 17.43 11.30
N ARG A 22 -17.26 16.72 12.41
CA ARG A 22 -17.43 17.29 13.75
C ARG A 22 -16.46 16.63 14.72
N GLU A 23 -15.78 17.42 15.56
CA GLU A 23 -14.97 16.90 16.68
C GLU A 23 -13.85 15.90 16.30
N GLY A 24 -13.46 15.81 15.02
CA GLY A 24 -12.43 14.85 14.57
C GLY A 24 -13.00 13.58 13.94
N GLU A 25 -14.32 13.48 13.78
CA GLU A 25 -15.01 12.31 13.24
C GLU A 25 -15.95 12.69 12.09
N ILE A 26 -16.17 11.74 11.18
CA ILE A 26 -17.13 11.84 10.08
C ILE A 26 -18.52 11.57 10.66
N ARG A 27 -19.39 12.59 10.66
CA ARG A 27 -20.76 12.46 11.15
C ARG A 27 -21.72 11.94 10.10
N LYS A 28 -21.46 12.27 8.84
CA LYS A 28 -22.26 11.87 7.69
C LYS A 28 -21.46 12.10 6.41
N ALA A 29 -21.46 11.14 5.51
CA ALA A 29 -20.83 11.25 4.20
C ALA A 29 -21.68 10.48 3.20
N VAL A 30 -21.61 10.86 1.91
CA VAL A 30 -22.22 10.10 0.82
C VAL A 30 -21.22 10.07 -0.33
N CYS A 31 -20.93 8.88 -0.85
CA CYS A 31 -20.07 8.71 -2.00
C CYS A 31 -20.88 8.87 -3.29
N ASP A 32 -20.49 9.80 -4.15
CA ASP A 32 -21.11 9.98 -5.48
C ASP A 32 -20.77 8.87 -6.48
N VAL A 33 -19.76 8.03 -6.18
CA VAL A 33 -19.30 6.96 -7.07
C VAL A 33 -20.07 5.66 -6.84
N CYS A 34 -20.03 5.11 -5.62
CA CYS A 34 -20.70 3.85 -5.29
C CYS A 34 -22.07 4.05 -4.62
N GLY A 35 -22.40 5.26 -4.15
CA GLY A 35 -23.64 5.55 -3.44
C GLY A 35 -23.63 5.17 -1.95
N ASN A 36 -22.48 4.76 -1.41
CA ASN A 36 -22.34 4.45 0.01
C ASN A 36 -22.62 5.69 0.88
N SER A 37 -23.28 5.49 2.02
CA SER A 37 -23.66 6.57 2.94
C SER A 37 -23.31 6.28 4.41
N ASP A 38 -22.62 5.16 4.66
CA ASP A 38 -22.21 4.75 6.00
C ASP A 38 -20.90 5.46 6.39
N PRO A 39 -20.91 6.31 7.44
CA PRO A 39 -19.74 7.10 7.84
C PRO A 39 -18.54 6.26 8.28
N ASP A 40 -18.78 5.05 8.79
CA ASP A 40 -17.74 4.08 9.16
C ASP A 40 -17.00 3.47 7.95
N ALA A 41 -17.57 3.57 6.75
CA ALA A 41 -16.98 3.12 5.50
C ALA A 41 -16.23 4.25 4.76
N PHE A 42 -15.82 5.28 5.50
CA PHE A 42 -14.94 6.34 5.03
C PHE A 42 -13.78 6.51 5.99
N SER A 43 -12.58 6.73 5.44
CA SER A 43 -11.40 7.08 6.23
C SER A 43 -10.78 8.40 5.78
N LEU A 44 -9.86 8.90 6.60
CA LEU A 44 -9.05 10.06 6.25
C LEU A 44 -7.96 9.67 5.25
N PRO A 45 -7.57 10.58 4.35
CA PRO A 45 -6.45 10.32 3.44
C PRO A 45 -5.17 9.97 4.20
N GLU A 46 -4.87 10.69 5.29
CA GLU A 46 -3.69 10.44 6.13
C GLU A 46 -3.66 9.03 6.76
N ASP A 47 -4.82 8.46 7.07
CA ASP A 47 -4.97 7.13 7.69
C ASP A 47 -4.94 6.00 6.63
N PHE A 48 -5.43 6.31 5.43
CA PHE A 48 -5.40 5.39 4.29
C PHE A 48 -3.98 5.24 3.72
N GLU A 49 -3.26 6.35 3.51
CA GLU A 49 -1.89 6.33 3.00
C GLU A 49 -0.90 5.64 3.97
N GLU A 50 -1.08 5.81 5.30
CA GLU A 50 -0.26 5.13 6.32
C GLU A 50 -0.39 3.59 6.24
N SER A 51 -1.58 3.09 5.89
CA SER A 51 -1.81 1.66 5.73
C SER A 51 -1.13 1.08 4.48
N GLU A 52 -0.98 1.87 3.41
CA GLU A 52 -0.29 1.43 2.20
C GLU A 52 1.24 1.49 2.36
N GLU A 53 1.76 2.46 3.12
CA GLU A 53 3.21 2.61 3.31
C GLU A 53 3.81 1.57 4.29
N ALA A 54 3.01 1.04 5.22
CA ALA A 54 3.47 0.04 6.19
C ALA A 54 3.71 -1.37 5.61
N GLU A 55 3.17 -1.68 4.42
CA GLU A 55 3.24 -3.03 3.81
C GLU A 55 4.36 -3.14 2.75
N ALA A 56 5.16 -2.09 2.54
CA ALA A 56 6.21 -2.03 1.51
C ALA A 56 7.65 -2.35 2.01
N ASP A 57 7.82 -2.78 3.27
CA ASP A 57 9.14 -2.99 3.91
C ASP A 57 9.57 -4.47 4.05
N ASP A 58 8.80 -5.45 3.57
CA ASP A 58 9.09 -6.89 3.75
C ASP A 58 9.14 -7.67 2.41
N GLU A 59 9.98 -7.25 1.46
CA GLU A 59 10.23 -8.04 0.23
C GLU A 59 11.67 -7.93 -0.32
N ASP A 60 12.67 -7.70 0.54
CA ASP A 60 14.11 -7.68 0.19
C ASP A 60 14.88 -8.78 0.98
N ASP A 61 14.57 -10.06 0.77
CA ASP A 61 15.34 -11.18 1.36
C ASP A 61 15.40 -12.45 0.50
N LEU A 62 15.33 -12.43 -0.84
CA LEU A 62 15.44 -13.69 -1.62
C LEU A 62 16.08 -13.53 -3.02
N GLU A 63 17.27 -12.95 -3.16
CA GLU A 63 18.04 -13.08 -4.42
C GLU A 63 19.58 -13.04 -4.22
N ASP A 64 20.15 -13.99 -3.47
CA ASP A 64 21.61 -14.26 -3.50
C ASP A 64 21.93 -15.72 -3.10
N ASP A 65 21.45 -16.73 -3.86
CA ASP A 65 21.98 -18.12 -3.73
C ASP A 65 21.80 -18.99 -5.01
N TYR A 66 21.91 -18.39 -6.19
CA TYR A 66 22.00 -19.14 -7.45
C TYR A 66 22.67 -18.19 -8.42
N GLU A 67 23.98 -18.27 -8.71
CA GLU A 67 24.49 -18.99 -9.87
C GLU A 67 26.02 -18.71 -9.95
N ASP A 68 26.89 -19.66 -9.59
CA ASP A 68 28.16 -19.92 -10.31
C ASP A 68 28.80 -21.22 -9.77
N TYR A 69 28.14 -22.34 -10.04
CA TYR A 69 28.81 -23.63 -10.15
C TYR A 69 28.87 -23.99 -11.64
N GLY A 70 29.87 -23.50 -12.38
CA GLY A 70 30.05 -24.00 -13.75
C GLY A 70 30.94 -23.20 -14.69
N ALA A 71 32.21 -22.98 -14.36
CA ALA A 71 33.24 -22.74 -15.37
C ALA A 71 34.37 -23.76 -15.19
N GLY A 72 34.33 -24.81 -16.03
CA GLY A 72 35.35 -25.84 -16.08
C GLY A 72 36.55 -25.48 -16.94
N GLU A 73 37.53 -26.37 -16.80
CA GLU A 73 38.56 -26.80 -17.75
C GLU A 73 39.90 -26.05 -17.83
N ASP A 74 40.93 -26.90 -17.97
CA ASP A 74 42.38 -26.69 -18.01
C ASP A 74 42.99 -26.33 -16.63
N GLU A 75 43.98 -27.06 -16.12
CA GLU A 75 45.33 -27.21 -16.67
C GLU A 75 45.99 -28.54 -16.20
N ASP A 76 46.68 -29.21 -17.14
CA ASP A 76 47.96 -29.91 -16.96
C ASP A 76 47.98 -31.13 -15.99
N GLU A 77 48.80 -32.18 -16.06
CA GLU A 77 50.10 -32.53 -16.63
C GLU A 77 50.27 -34.03 -16.20
N GLU A 78 50.65 -35.02 -17.00
CA GLU A 78 52.01 -35.64 -17.12
C GLU A 78 51.72 -37.15 -17.35
N GLU A 79 52.13 -37.74 -18.46
CA GLU A 79 53.40 -38.45 -18.69
C GLU A 79 53.47 -39.86 -18.08
N GLU A 80 54.00 -40.79 -18.90
CA GLU A 80 54.43 -42.19 -18.69
C GLU A 80 53.46 -43.34 -19.05
#